data_AF-A0A1E3PB92-F1
#
_entry.id   AF-A0A1E3PB92-F1
#
_cell.length_a   1.000
_cell.length_b   1.000
_cell.length_c   1.000
_cell.angle_alpha   90.00
_cell.angle_beta   90.00
_cell.angle_gamma   90.00
#
_symmetry.space_group_name_H-M   'P 1'
#
loop_
_entity.id
_entity.type
_entity.pdbx_description
1 polymer ?
#
loop_
_entity_poly.entity_id
_entity_poly.type
_entity_poly.pdbx_seq_one_letter_code
_entity_poly.pdbx_strand_id
1 'polypeptide(L)'
;MQDTFHQKLSSIVKILKSSPGSVTVQNIQRLSNIHKFETFIETINDKVKRLSIAGKILVMDIDFIELPSKNKDQTRFELNDVRLILANNNNSFKYVNTENGENILKNCLLNYPDLSKFDETLETLSIFDQVSHDDFDLFDYYMKIYDAFHQIPEFDVKMNTNDKFTIIVQDMFEVSLVNDERLNLSRIEYNGEWNDKKQKINDVGLQVKFIGDVSIAITKNILLQNDLIFDDSKKKKLFDSNEVFKSKKNSNLTFQGFQFLESEVLLISEVFSNDLPSLMKVLVELHKFSKLERFIEQLKQNFTLIDKFADLENEDVRLNDFLNGESIDEIEVEHHFITMSLKQQQIELKSDDSEYNFTIDTSIQHKLDEGLEKLKGILEK
;
A
#
# COMPACT_ATOMS: atom_id res chain seq x y z
N MET A 1 24.16 -9.64 4.45
CA MET A 1 24.12 -10.89 5.26
C MET A 1 23.58 -10.68 6.68
N GLN A 2 23.19 -9.44 7.07
CA GLN A 2 22.57 -9.13 8.37
C GLN A 2 21.03 -9.26 8.38
N ASP A 3 20.35 -9.27 7.23
CA ASP A 3 18.87 -9.24 7.16
C ASP A 3 18.16 -10.55 7.54
N THR A 4 18.76 -11.71 7.22
CA THR A 4 18.11 -13.00 7.47
C THR A 4 18.00 -13.35 8.96
N PHE A 5 18.87 -12.79 9.80
CA PHE A 5 18.79 -12.98 11.25
C PHE A 5 17.72 -12.08 11.87
N HIS A 6 17.68 -10.80 11.49
CA HIS A 6 16.63 -9.88 11.95
C HIS A 6 15.24 -10.31 11.51
N GLN A 7 15.04 -10.69 10.23
CA GLN A 7 13.75 -11.20 9.75
C GLN A 7 13.29 -12.44 10.52
N LYS A 8 14.21 -13.37 10.83
CA LYS A 8 13.89 -14.56 11.64
C LYS A 8 13.56 -14.20 13.08
N LEU A 9 14.28 -13.26 13.69
CA LEU A 9 14.01 -12.80 15.05
C LEU A 9 12.65 -12.09 15.13
N SER A 10 12.36 -11.20 14.19
CA SER A 10 11.04 -10.54 14.07
C SER A 10 9.92 -11.55 13.86
N SER A 11 10.16 -12.61 13.06
CA SER A 11 9.21 -13.72 12.89
C SER A 11 8.99 -14.50 14.19
N ILE A 12 10.06 -14.79 14.94
CA ILE A 12 9.97 -15.47 16.25
C ILE A 12 9.23 -14.59 17.26
N VAL A 13 9.55 -13.30 17.34
CA VAL A 13 8.85 -12.33 18.20
C VAL A 13 7.38 -12.27 17.82
N LYS A 14 7.04 -12.23 16.52
CA LYS A 14 5.67 -12.26 16.04
C LYS A 14 4.95 -13.56 16.42
N ILE A 15 5.61 -14.71 16.35
CA ILE A 15 5.06 -16.01 16.78
C ILE A 15 4.88 -16.08 18.32
N LEU A 16 5.80 -15.49 19.08
CA LEU A 16 5.69 -15.41 20.54
C LEU A 16 4.61 -14.41 20.98
N LYS A 17 4.34 -13.38 20.17
CA LYS A 17 3.21 -12.46 20.32
C LYS A 17 1.87 -13.06 19.83
N SER A 18 1.88 -14.01 18.90
CA SER A 18 0.67 -14.54 18.21
C SER A 18 -0.23 -15.44 19.07
N SER A 19 -0.20 -15.32 20.40
CA SER A 19 -1.22 -15.90 21.28
C SER A 19 -1.58 -14.90 22.37
N PRO A 20 -2.22 -13.79 21.99
CA PRO A 20 -2.60 -12.71 22.91
C PRO A 20 -3.68 -13.17 23.92
N GLY A 21 -4.24 -14.36 23.69
CA GLY A 21 -5.10 -15.06 24.63
C GLY A 21 -6.56 -14.65 24.53
N SER A 22 -7.41 -15.32 25.31
CA SER A 22 -8.84 -14.98 25.42
C SER A 22 -9.05 -13.60 26.02
N VAL A 23 -10.15 -12.95 25.66
CA VAL A 23 -10.56 -11.65 26.23
C VAL A 23 -10.93 -11.80 27.71
N THR A 24 -9.96 -11.55 28.59
CA THR A 24 -10.11 -11.53 30.05
C THR A 24 -9.40 -10.31 30.62
N VAL A 25 -9.82 -9.84 31.79
CA VAL A 25 -9.22 -8.65 32.44
C VAL A 25 -7.71 -8.84 32.63
N GLN A 26 -7.28 -10.02 33.09
CA GLN A 26 -5.87 -10.33 33.34
C GLN A 26 -5.03 -10.32 32.06
N ASN A 27 -5.57 -10.80 30.93
CA ASN A 27 -4.85 -10.78 29.66
C ASN A 27 -4.75 -9.36 29.10
N ILE A 28 -5.80 -8.54 29.23
CA ILE A 28 -5.76 -7.11 28.88
C ILE A 28 -4.70 -6.38 29.71
N GLN A 29 -4.65 -6.61 31.02
CA GLN A 29 -3.61 -6.04 31.89
C GLN A 29 -2.20 -6.48 31.48
N ARG A 30 -2.03 -7.77 31.16
CA ARG A 30 -0.73 -8.31 30.73
C ARG A 30 -0.26 -7.67 29.43
N LEU A 31 -1.12 -7.54 28.42
CA LEU A 31 -0.79 -6.88 27.16
C LEU A 31 -0.47 -5.39 27.37
N SER A 32 -1.27 -4.71 28.19
CA SER A 32 -1.03 -3.31 28.59
C SER A 32 0.37 -3.12 29.18
N ASN A 33 0.76 -3.99 30.11
CA ASN A 33 2.08 -3.95 30.74
C ASN A 33 3.22 -4.28 29.75
N ILE A 34 3.00 -5.17 28.77
CA ILE A 34 3.99 -5.47 27.71
C ILE A 34 4.30 -4.20 26.89
N HIS A 35 3.27 -3.40 26.61
CA HIS A 35 3.38 -2.12 25.91
C HIS A 35 3.72 -0.94 26.85
N LYS A 36 4.17 -1.23 28.08
CA LYS A 36 4.60 -0.29 29.11
C LYS A 36 3.52 0.67 29.62
N PHE A 37 2.26 0.30 29.49
CA PHE A 37 1.18 1.00 30.18
C PHE A 37 1.03 0.49 31.62
N GLU A 38 0.63 1.38 32.51
CA GLU A 38 0.21 1.04 33.87
C GLU A 38 -1.27 0.68 33.88
N THR A 39 -1.70 -0.21 34.78
CA THR A 39 -3.11 -0.61 34.86
C THR A 39 -3.66 -0.52 36.28
N PHE A 40 -4.90 -0.03 36.39
CA PHE A 40 -5.61 0.19 37.64
C PHE A 40 -7.02 -0.37 37.53
N ILE A 41 -7.52 -1.00 38.60
CA ILE A 41 -8.91 -1.45 38.66
C ILE A 41 -9.61 -0.70 39.77
N GLU A 42 -10.71 -0.04 39.44
CA GLU A 42 -11.59 0.63 40.40
C GLU A 42 -13.04 0.16 40.25
N THR A 43 -13.83 0.35 41.31
CA THR A 43 -15.27 0.04 41.30
C THR A 43 -16.02 1.35 41.10
N ILE A 44 -16.68 1.53 39.95
CA ILE A 44 -17.45 2.75 39.66
C ILE A 44 -18.76 2.73 40.45
N ASN A 45 -19.42 1.58 40.49
CA ASN A 45 -20.65 1.35 41.24
C ASN A 45 -20.78 -0.14 41.61
N ASP A 46 -21.87 -0.52 42.28
CA ASP A 46 -22.09 -1.88 42.80
C ASP A 46 -21.97 -3.01 41.76
N LYS A 47 -22.04 -2.71 40.47
CA LYS A 47 -22.00 -3.70 39.38
C LYS A 47 -20.88 -3.46 38.36
N VAL A 48 -20.53 -2.20 38.11
CA VAL A 48 -19.59 -1.81 37.07
C VAL A 48 -18.22 -1.53 37.68
N LYS A 49 -17.22 -2.24 37.17
CA LYS A 49 -15.81 -2.01 37.43
C LYS A 49 -15.17 -1.32 36.23
N ARG A 50 -14.08 -0.62 36.49
CA ARG A 50 -13.25 0.00 35.46
C ARG A 50 -11.86 -0.58 35.51
N LEU A 51 -11.35 -0.96 34.35
CA LEU A 51 -9.92 -1.14 34.11
C LEU A 51 -9.41 0.10 33.39
N SER A 52 -8.62 0.91 34.09
CA SER A 52 -7.91 2.05 33.48
C SER A 52 -6.51 1.62 33.08
N ILE A 53 -6.12 1.94 31.85
CA ILE A 53 -4.79 1.71 31.29
C ILE A 53 -4.19 3.09 31.02
N ALA A 54 -3.08 3.42 31.68
CA ALA A 54 -2.49 4.75 31.65
C ALA A 54 -1.06 4.73 31.09
N GLY A 55 -0.76 5.67 30.22
CA GLY A 55 0.57 5.98 29.68
C GLY A 55 1.06 7.35 30.12
N LYS A 56 2.00 7.91 29.35
CA LYS A 56 2.56 9.24 29.57
C LYS A 56 1.53 10.36 29.33
N ILE A 57 0.77 10.26 28.25
CA ILE A 57 -0.20 11.27 27.79
C ILE A 57 -1.57 10.67 27.45
N LEU A 58 -1.72 9.34 27.48
CA LEU A 58 -2.95 8.61 27.17
C LEU A 58 -3.51 7.89 28.39
N VAL A 59 -4.84 7.90 28.54
CA VAL A 59 -5.59 7.03 29.46
C VAL A 59 -6.72 6.34 28.70
N MET A 60 -6.83 5.02 28.84
CA MET A 60 -7.95 4.22 28.34
C MET A 60 -8.75 3.67 29.51
N ASP A 61 -10.03 4.01 29.57
CA ASP A 61 -10.97 3.45 30.54
C ASP A 61 -11.80 2.36 29.88
N ILE A 62 -11.79 1.16 30.46
CA ILE A 62 -12.61 0.01 30.05
C ILE A 62 -13.59 -0.30 31.18
N ASP A 63 -14.86 0.00 30.98
CA ASP A 63 -15.94 -0.26 31.94
C ASP A 63 -16.56 -1.62 31.65
N PHE A 64 -16.72 -2.45 32.67
CA PHE A 64 -17.20 -3.81 32.51
C PHE A 64 -17.98 -4.32 33.73
N ILE A 65 -18.79 -5.34 33.49
CA ILE A 65 -19.46 -6.13 34.52
C ILE A 65 -18.74 -7.48 34.62
N GLU A 66 -18.25 -7.81 35.81
CA GLU A 66 -17.58 -9.10 36.04
C GLU A 66 -18.59 -10.25 35.97
N LEU A 67 -18.28 -11.25 35.14
CA LEU A 67 -19.10 -12.44 34.97
C LEU A 67 -18.60 -13.57 35.89
N PRO A 68 -19.49 -14.45 36.37
CA PRO A 68 -19.09 -15.61 37.15
C PRO A 68 -18.11 -16.50 36.36
N SER A 69 -16.91 -16.69 36.90
CA SER A 69 -15.89 -17.55 36.30
C SER A 69 -15.55 -18.72 37.22
N LYS A 70 -15.35 -19.91 36.64
CA LYS A 70 -14.87 -21.09 37.37
C LYS A 70 -13.38 -21.02 37.68
N ASN A 71 -12.63 -20.22 36.91
CA ASN A 71 -11.19 -20.04 37.05
C ASN A 71 -10.93 -18.75 37.84
N LYS A 72 -10.31 -18.87 39.01
CA LYS A 72 -10.01 -17.73 39.89
C LYS A 72 -9.07 -16.70 39.24
N ASP A 73 -8.26 -17.12 38.28
CA ASP A 73 -7.26 -16.28 37.61
C ASP A 73 -7.74 -15.73 36.25
N GLN A 74 -9.00 -15.95 35.88
CA GLN A 74 -9.58 -15.48 34.63
C GLN A 74 -10.94 -14.83 34.87
N THR A 75 -10.92 -13.53 35.07
CA THR A 75 -12.11 -12.69 35.11
C THR A 75 -12.63 -12.52 33.70
N ARG A 76 -13.72 -13.24 33.40
CA ARG A 76 -14.56 -12.96 32.24
C ARG A 76 -15.42 -11.75 32.55
N PHE A 77 -15.75 -10.99 31.52
CA PHE A 77 -16.54 -9.79 31.70
C PHE A 77 -17.50 -9.57 30.53
N GLU A 78 -18.56 -8.83 30.82
CA GLU A 78 -19.40 -8.19 29.82
C GLU A 78 -18.95 -6.74 29.70
N LEU A 79 -18.58 -6.32 28.49
CA LEU A 79 -18.09 -4.97 28.23
C LEU A 79 -19.26 -3.98 28.28
N ASN A 80 -19.10 -2.91 29.05
CA ASN A 80 -20.07 -1.83 29.13
C ASN A 80 -19.67 -0.67 28.21
N ASP A 81 -18.47 -0.10 28.41
CA ASP A 81 -17.97 1.03 27.63
C ASP A 81 -16.44 1.04 27.52
N VAL A 82 -15.92 1.73 26.52
CA VAL A 82 -14.47 1.99 26.37
C VAL A 82 -14.27 3.45 25.98
N ARG A 83 -13.39 4.16 26.68
CA ARG A 83 -13.12 5.59 26.42
C ARG A 83 -11.62 5.83 26.34
N LEU A 84 -11.22 6.63 25.35
CA LEU A 84 -9.86 7.12 25.17
C LEU A 84 -9.79 8.58 25.62
N ILE A 85 -8.86 8.90 26.50
CA ILE A 85 -8.66 10.23 27.07
C ILE A 85 -7.20 10.62 26.84
N LEU A 86 -6.97 11.78 26.22
CA LEU A 86 -5.64 12.34 26.02
C LEU A 86 -5.42 13.50 26.98
N ALA A 87 -4.24 13.57 27.61
CA ALA A 87 -3.90 14.56 28.63
C ALA A 87 -3.94 16.01 28.09
N ASN A 88 -3.69 16.20 26.80
CA ASN A 88 -3.79 17.49 26.13
C ASN A 88 -5.23 17.89 25.78
N ASN A 89 -6.25 17.09 26.14
CA ASN A 89 -7.65 17.28 25.76
C ASN A 89 -7.84 17.50 24.25
N ASN A 90 -7.01 16.85 23.45
CA ASN A 90 -7.11 16.96 22.01
C ASN A 90 -8.36 16.22 21.50
N ASN A 91 -9.45 16.98 21.40
CA ASN A 91 -10.73 16.48 20.92
C ASN A 91 -10.75 16.14 19.42
N SER A 92 -9.67 16.41 18.68
CA SER A 92 -9.61 16.12 17.25
C SER A 92 -9.15 14.70 16.92
N PHE A 93 -8.48 14.01 17.85
CA PHE A 93 -8.06 12.64 17.62
C PHE A 93 -9.27 11.71 17.52
N LYS A 94 -9.42 11.06 16.37
CA LYS A 94 -10.53 10.13 16.12
C LYS A 94 -10.07 8.70 16.39
N TYR A 95 -10.69 8.06 17.37
CA TYR A 95 -10.51 6.63 17.69
C TYR A 95 -11.75 5.80 17.31
N VAL A 96 -12.51 6.31 16.35
CA VAL A 96 -13.64 5.62 15.73
C VAL A 96 -13.28 5.19 14.32
N ASN A 97 -13.82 4.04 13.91
CA ASN A 97 -13.74 3.58 12.53
C ASN A 97 -14.64 4.47 11.66
N THR A 98 -14.10 5.01 10.57
CA THR A 98 -14.82 5.94 9.71
C THR A 98 -15.95 5.29 8.89
N GLU A 99 -15.93 3.97 8.72
CA GLU A 99 -16.94 3.23 7.95
C GLU A 99 -18.23 2.98 8.75
N ASN A 100 -18.11 2.63 10.03
CA ASN A 100 -19.25 2.27 10.89
C ASN A 100 -19.49 3.27 12.05
N GLY A 101 -18.56 4.20 12.30
CA GLY A 101 -18.63 5.17 13.40
C GLY A 101 -18.39 4.56 14.79
N GLU A 102 -17.97 3.29 14.87
CA GLU A 102 -17.81 2.56 16.13
C GLU A 102 -16.41 2.76 16.72
N ASN A 103 -16.32 2.66 18.04
CA ASN A 103 -15.05 2.76 18.77
C ASN A 103 -14.17 1.53 18.49
N ILE A 104 -12.97 1.77 17.97
CA ILE A 104 -12.00 0.73 17.59
C ILE A 104 -11.69 -0.21 18.76
N LEU A 105 -11.36 0.33 19.92
CA LEU A 105 -10.99 -0.45 21.11
C LEU A 105 -12.16 -1.29 21.60
N LYS A 106 -13.38 -0.73 21.56
CA LYS A 106 -14.61 -1.47 21.90
C LYS A 106 -14.81 -2.66 20.95
N ASN A 107 -14.66 -2.43 19.65
CA ASN A 107 -14.80 -3.47 18.63
C ASN A 107 -13.74 -4.57 18.78
N CYS A 108 -12.49 -4.19 19.03
CA CYS A 108 -11.40 -5.12 19.31
C CYS A 108 -11.71 -6.10 20.46
N LEU A 109 -12.45 -5.64 21.48
CA LEU A 109 -12.81 -6.46 22.65
C LEU A 109 -14.10 -7.27 22.48
N LEU A 110 -15.02 -6.84 21.61
CA LEU A 110 -16.33 -7.49 21.42
C LEU A 110 -16.39 -8.44 20.21
N ASN A 111 -15.79 -8.04 19.10
CA ASN A 111 -16.06 -8.64 17.80
C ASN A 111 -15.03 -9.71 17.41
N TYR A 112 -13.92 -9.80 18.14
CA TYR A 112 -12.82 -10.73 17.86
C TYR A 112 -12.74 -11.84 18.91
N PRO A 113 -12.38 -13.08 18.50
CA PRO A 113 -12.35 -14.22 19.41
C PRO A 113 -11.20 -14.17 20.42
N ASP A 114 -10.16 -13.39 20.13
CA ASP A 114 -8.96 -13.23 20.94
C ASP A 114 -8.49 -11.77 20.94
N LEU A 115 -7.47 -11.49 21.74
CA LEU A 115 -6.94 -10.13 21.92
C LEU A 115 -5.97 -9.69 20.80
N SER A 116 -5.88 -10.36 19.65
CA SER A 116 -4.89 -10.01 18.60
C SER A 116 -5.08 -8.61 18.06
N LYS A 117 -6.32 -8.24 17.76
CA LYS A 117 -6.63 -6.88 17.27
C LYS A 117 -6.43 -5.82 18.34
N PHE A 118 -6.76 -6.17 19.58
CA PHE A 118 -6.52 -5.29 20.72
C PHE A 118 -5.01 -5.06 20.91
N ASP A 119 -4.18 -6.11 20.81
CA ASP A 119 -2.72 -6.02 20.92
C ASP A 119 -2.11 -5.13 19.83
N GLU A 120 -2.50 -5.29 18.56
CA GLU A 120 -2.04 -4.43 17.45
C GLU A 120 -2.43 -2.96 17.65
N THR A 121 -3.65 -2.73 18.12
CA THR A 121 -4.17 -1.39 18.42
C THR A 121 -3.39 -0.76 19.57
N LEU A 122 -3.12 -1.53 20.62
CA LEU A 122 -2.38 -1.12 21.80
C LEU A 122 -0.90 -0.84 21.50
N GLU A 123 -0.27 -1.63 20.63
CA GLU A 123 1.08 -1.39 20.13
C GLU A 123 1.17 -0.01 19.45
N THR A 124 0.20 0.30 18.58
CA THR A 124 0.16 1.60 17.89
C THR A 124 -0.02 2.76 18.88
N LEU A 125 -0.96 2.64 19.82
CA LEU A 125 -1.17 3.64 20.87
C LEU A 125 0.06 3.82 21.76
N SER A 126 0.81 2.74 22.01
CA SER A 126 2.04 2.80 22.80
C SER A 126 3.13 3.61 22.09
N ILE A 127 3.22 3.51 20.76
CA ILE A 127 4.13 4.32 19.95
C ILE A 127 3.72 5.79 20.07
N PHE A 128 2.43 6.09 19.90
CA PHE A 128 1.93 7.46 19.98
C PHE A 128 2.20 8.06 21.36
N ASP A 129 1.90 7.33 22.44
CA ASP A 129 2.10 7.78 23.81
C ASP A 129 3.57 7.98 24.19
N GLN A 130 4.44 7.02 23.86
CA GLN A 130 5.84 7.04 24.29
C GLN A 130 6.69 8.02 23.50
N VAL A 131 6.42 8.19 22.19
CA VAL A 131 7.26 9.01 21.31
C VAL A 131 6.77 10.46 21.23
N SER A 132 5.50 10.73 21.59
CA SER A 132 5.02 12.11 21.68
C SER A 132 5.70 12.88 22.81
N HIS A 133 6.02 14.15 22.55
CA HIS A 133 6.61 15.10 23.49
C HIS A 133 6.12 16.52 23.20
N ASP A 134 6.51 17.49 24.02
CA ASP A 134 5.93 18.85 23.98
C ASP A 134 5.99 19.53 22.60
N ASP A 135 7.09 19.33 21.86
CA ASP A 135 7.25 19.89 20.50
C ASP A 135 6.63 19.05 19.38
N PHE A 136 6.19 17.81 19.64
CA PHE A 136 5.69 16.90 18.62
C PHE A 136 4.72 15.84 19.18
N ASP A 137 3.46 15.92 18.76
CA ASP A 137 2.40 15.01 19.13
C ASP A 137 2.05 14.08 17.95
N LEU A 138 2.24 12.77 18.14
CA LEU A 138 1.92 11.76 17.13
C LEU A 138 0.42 11.57 16.91
N PHE A 139 -0.42 11.83 17.90
CA PHE A 139 -1.88 11.82 17.74
C PHE A 139 -2.31 12.94 16.77
N ASP A 140 -1.76 14.14 16.95
CA ASP A 140 -1.96 15.26 16.02
C ASP A 140 -1.36 14.99 14.65
N TYR A 141 -0.17 14.42 14.60
CA TYR A 141 0.50 14.11 13.34
C TYR A 141 -0.28 13.07 12.53
N TYR A 142 -0.80 12.03 13.19
CA TYR A 142 -1.70 11.05 12.58
C TYR A 142 -2.92 11.71 11.91
N MET A 143 -3.56 12.65 12.61
CA MET A 143 -4.68 13.41 12.04
C MET A 143 -4.25 14.30 10.86
N LYS A 144 -3.08 14.95 10.94
CA LYS A 144 -2.53 15.75 9.83
C LYS A 144 -2.24 14.91 8.59
N ILE A 145 -1.79 13.67 8.75
CA ILE A 145 -1.56 12.74 7.64
C ILE A 145 -2.90 12.42 6.95
N TYR A 146 -3.93 12.11 7.74
CA TYR A 146 -5.27 11.87 7.21
C TYR A 146 -5.80 13.08 6.44
N ASP A 147 -5.75 14.28 7.04
CA ASP A 147 -6.22 15.51 6.40
C ASP A 147 -5.44 15.84 5.12
N ALA A 148 -4.13 15.61 5.11
CA ALA A 148 -3.29 15.83 3.93
C ALA A 148 -3.68 14.92 2.76
N PHE A 149 -3.96 13.64 3.03
CA PHE A 149 -4.45 12.73 1.98
C PHE A 149 -5.88 13.10 1.54
N HIS A 150 -6.75 13.49 2.47
CA HIS A 150 -8.13 13.84 2.16
C HIS A 150 -8.25 15.11 1.31
N GLN A 151 -7.23 15.97 1.31
CA GLN A 151 -7.15 17.16 0.45
C GLN A 151 -6.81 16.84 -1.01
N ILE A 152 -6.36 15.61 -1.32
CA ILE A 152 -6.09 15.18 -2.68
C ILE A 152 -7.41 14.71 -3.31
N PRO A 153 -7.96 15.42 -4.32
CA PRO A 153 -9.28 15.11 -4.88
C PRO A 153 -9.38 13.69 -5.46
N GLU A 154 -8.26 13.15 -5.94
CA GLU A 154 -8.18 11.82 -6.51
C GLU A 154 -8.16 10.71 -5.47
N PHE A 155 -8.06 11.01 -4.17
CA PHE A 155 -7.95 10.01 -3.11
C PHE A 155 -9.27 9.84 -2.36
N ASP A 156 -9.83 8.63 -2.42
CA ASP A 156 -10.78 8.16 -1.43
C ASP A 156 -9.99 7.73 -0.19
N VAL A 157 -10.25 8.37 0.95
CA VAL A 157 -9.45 8.20 2.17
C VAL A 157 -10.35 7.80 3.31
N LYS A 158 -10.11 6.59 3.82
CA LYS A 158 -10.77 6.04 5.00
C LYS A 158 -9.76 5.97 6.13
N MET A 159 -10.23 6.12 7.35
CA MET A 159 -9.39 6.04 8.53
C MET A 159 -9.96 5.02 9.51
N ASN A 160 -9.05 4.38 10.23
CA ASN A 160 -9.36 3.47 11.30
C ASN A 160 -10.16 2.22 10.87
N THR A 161 -9.95 1.76 9.64
CA THR A 161 -10.66 0.61 9.07
C THR A 161 -10.21 -0.70 9.71
N ASN A 162 -11.05 -1.74 9.69
CA ASN A 162 -10.73 -3.07 10.25
C ASN A 162 -10.29 -3.07 11.73
N ASP A 163 -10.80 -2.08 12.47
CA ASP A 163 -10.50 -1.81 13.88
C ASP A 163 -8.98 -1.71 14.15
N LYS A 164 -8.26 -0.97 13.29
CA LYS A 164 -6.84 -0.64 13.47
C LYS A 164 -6.60 0.84 13.27
N PHE A 165 -5.58 1.42 13.90
CA PHE A 165 -5.16 2.80 13.63
C PHE A 165 -4.35 2.91 12.33
N THR A 166 -5.05 2.87 11.20
CA THR A 166 -4.47 2.97 9.85
C THR A 166 -5.26 3.92 8.97
N ILE A 167 -4.62 4.46 7.93
CA ILE A 167 -5.27 5.30 6.93
C ILE A 167 -5.25 4.52 5.62
N ILE A 168 -6.43 4.24 5.07
CA ILE A 168 -6.58 3.57 3.79
C ILE A 168 -6.76 4.62 2.72
N VAL A 169 -5.92 4.56 1.69
CA VAL A 169 -5.99 5.42 0.51
C VAL A 169 -6.35 4.58 -0.70
N GLN A 170 -7.41 4.97 -1.40
CA GLN A 170 -7.88 4.37 -2.65
C GLN A 170 -8.24 2.87 -2.56
N ASP A 171 -8.54 2.36 -1.35
CA ASP A 171 -8.68 0.92 -1.07
C ASP A 171 -7.48 0.07 -1.56
N MET A 172 -6.32 0.70 -1.76
CA MET A 172 -5.10 0.07 -2.28
C MET A 172 -3.91 0.21 -1.33
N PHE A 173 -3.87 1.27 -0.54
CA PHE A 173 -2.71 1.60 0.29
C PHE A 173 -3.12 1.71 1.75
N GLU A 174 -2.54 0.88 2.60
CA GLU A 174 -2.64 0.99 4.06
C GLU A 174 -1.43 1.79 4.57
N VAL A 175 -1.70 2.99 5.09
CA VAL A 175 -0.69 3.88 5.68
C VAL A 175 -0.77 3.80 7.20
N SER A 176 0.36 3.53 7.84
CA SER A 176 0.47 3.46 9.30
C SER A 176 1.73 4.15 9.80
N LEU A 177 1.68 4.69 11.01
CA LEU A 177 2.88 5.14 11.70
C LEU A 177 3.57 3.93 12.32
N VAL A 178 4.87 3.80 12.07
CA VAL A 178 5.68 2.69 12.58
C VAL A 178 6.93 3.22 13.27
N ASN A 179 7.36 2.50 14.29
CA ASN A 179 8.68 2.67 14.89
C ASN A 179 9.64 1.66 14.24
N ASP A 180 10.49 2.12 13.33
CA ASP A 180 11.40 1.31 12.53
C ASP A 180 12.78 1.96 12.45
N GLU A 181 13.79 1.32 13.02
CA GLU A 181 15.18 1.82 13.03
C GLU A 181 15.75 2.06 11.62
N ARG A 182 15.22 1.38 10.59
CA ARG A 182 15.65 1.60 9.20
C ARG A 182 15.28 2.99 8.71
N LEU A 183 14.23 3.59 9.25
CA LEU A 183 13.87 4.96 8.94
C LEU A 183 14.99 5.93 9.34
N ASN A 184 15.78 5.65 10.38
CA ASN A 184 16.96 6.45 10.70
C ASN A 184 18.07 6.35 9.63
N LEU A 185 18.10 5.27 8.84
CA LEU A 185 19.12 5.00 7.82
C LEU A 185 18.82 5.68 6.46
N SER A 186 17.58 6.09 6.18
CA SER A 186 17.17 6.74 4.91
C SER A 186 17.86 8.07 4.57
N ARG A 187 18.78 8.55 5.40
CA ARG A 187 19.38 9.88 5.30
C ARG A 187 20.81 9.93 4.78
N ILE A 188 21.27 8.88 4.09
CA ILE A 188 22.62 8.82 3.54
C ILE A 188 22.54 8.43 2.06
N GLU A 189 23.10 9.32 1.22
CA GLU A 189 23.36 9.23 -0.24
C GLU A 189 22.38 9.91 -1.21
N TYR A 190 22.34 11.25 -1.16
CA TYR A 190 22.55 12.05 -2.38
C TYR A 190 23.32 13.33 -1.99
N ASN A 191 24.57 13.45 -2.48
CA ASN A 191 25.54 14.55 -2.29
C ASN A 191 26.42 14.59 -1.02
N GLY A 192 26.41 13.57 -0.15
CA GLY A 192 27.44 13.42 0.89
C GLY A 192 27.44 14.48 2.02
N GLU A 193 26.44 15.35 2.10
CA GLU A 193 26.32 16.34 3.17
C GLU A 193 25.20 15.97 4.16
N TRP A 194 25.59 15.87 5.44
CA TRP A 194 24.70 15.61 6.57
C TRP A 194 23.89 16.87 6.89
N ASN A 195 22.59 16.85 6.59
CA ASN A 195 21.70 17.98 6.85
C ASN A 195 21.01 17.81 8.22
N ASP A 196 21.67 18.30 9.27
CA ASP A 196 21.28 18.17 10.70
C ASP A 196 19.99 18.91 11.11
N LYS A 197 19.25 19.54 10.18
CA LYS A 197 18.19 20.52 10.51
C LYS A 197 16.73 20.09 10.37
N LYS A 198 16.39 18.86 9.94
CA LYS A 198 15.00 18.38 10.07
C LYS A 198 14.82 17.78 11.46
N GLN A 199 13.88 18.32 12.25
CA GLN A 199 13.49 17.84 13.57
C GLN A 199 13.35 16.31 13.53
N LYS A 200 14.24 15.63 14.26
CA LYS A 200 14.31 14.17 14.31
C LYS A 200 13.18 13.67 15.19
N ILE A 201 12.22 12.97 14.59
CA ILE A 201 11.53 11.91 15.33
C ILE A 201 12.47 10.73 15.17
N ASN A 202 13.32 10.47 16.17
CA ASN A 202 14.17 9.29 16.09
C ASN A 202 13.24 8.07 16.01
N ASP A 203 13.41 7.27 14.96
CA ASP A 203 12.80 5.96 14.74
C ASP A 203 11.32 5.90 14.32
N VAL A 204 10.52 6.98 14.30
CA VAL A 204 9.11 6.92 13.83
C VAL A 204 8.91 7.56 12.45
N GLY A 205 8.23 6.85 11.57
CA GLY A 205 7.85 7.34 10.26
C GLY A 205 6.64 6.60 9.69
N LEU A 206 6.46 6.73 8.39
CA LEU A 206 5.29 6.26 7.65
C LEU A 206 5.65 4.96 6.94
N GLN A 207 4.86 3.93 7.18
CA GLN A 207 4.83 2.72 6.37
C GLN A 207 3.61 2.75 5.46
N VAL A 208 3.79 2.36 4.21
CA VAL A 208 2.71 2.08 3.27
C VAL A 208 2.80 0.62 2.85
N LYS A 209 1.76 -0.14 3.17
CA LYS A 209 1.56 -1.51 2.68
C LYS A 209 0.50 -1.53 1.61
N PHE A 210 0.70 -2.37 0.60
CA PHE A 210 -0.30 -2.53 -0.44
C PHE A 210 -1.34 -3.55 0.02
N ILE A 211 -2.61 -3.25 -0.24
CA ILE A 211 -3.73 -4.06 0.24
C ILE A 211 -3.94 -5.24 -0.71
N GLY A 212 -4.09 -6.43 -0.12
CA GLY A 212 -4.03 -7.69 -0.86
C GLY A 212 -2.59 -8.05 -1.22
N ASP A 213 -2.34 -9.23 -1.79
CA ASP A 213 -1.01 -9.62 -2.30
C ASP A 213 -0.61 -8.83 -3.58
N VAL A 214 -1.03 -7.58 -3.66
CA VAL A 214 -0.82 -6.65 -4.75
C VAL A 214 0.59 -6.09 -4.63
N SER A 215 1.27 -6.04 -5.77
CA SER A 215 2.55 -5.38 -5.90
C SER A 215 2.52 -4.49 -7.13
N ILE A 216 3.09 -3.29 -7.03
CA ILE A 216 3.03 -2.29 -8.10
C ILE A 216 4.40 -2.19 -8.74
N ALA A 217 4.41 -2.19 -10.07
CA ALA A 217 5.58 -1.89 -10.86
C ALA A 217 5.84 -0.38 -10.89
N ILE A 218 6.95 0.09 -10.34
CA ILE A 218 7.33 1.52 -10.33
C ILE A 218 8.80 1.71 -10.65
N THR A 219 9.16 2.85 -11.24
CA THR A 219 10.56 3.13 -11.55
C THR A 219 11.37 3.41 -10.28
N LYS A 220 12.56 2.84 -10.19
CA LYS A 220 13.51 3.06 -9.09
C LYS A 220 13.86 4.53 -8.92
N ASN A 221 13.96 5.28 -10.02
CA ASN A 221 14.25 6.72 -9.97
C ASN A 221 13.17 7.49 -9.21
N ILE A 222 11.88 7.15 -9.38
CA ILE A 222 10.81 7.80 -8.62
C ILE A 222 10.95 7.51 -7.12
N LEU A 223 11.27 6.27 -6.74
CA LEU A 223 11.46 5.90 -5.33
C LEU A 223 12.65 6.66 -4.71
N LEU A 224 13.79 6.71 -5.42
CA LEU A 224 15.00 7.37 -4.94
C LEU A 224 14.87 8.90 -4.89
N GLN A 225 14.21 9.52 -5.87
CA GLN A 225 13.99 10.97 -5.89
C GLN A 225 13.08 11.48 -4.77
N ASN A 226 12.35 10.58 -4.11
CA ASN A 226 11.44 10.91 -3.02
C ASN A 226 11.88 10.29 -1.68
N ASP A 227 13.17 9.97 -1.52
CA ASP A 227 13.77 9.52 -0.25
C ASP A 227 13.02 8.35 0.41
N LEU A 228 12.55 7.38 -0.39
CA LEU A 228 11.84 6.21 0.14
C LEU A 228 12.76 5.03 0.42
N ILE A 229 12.45 4.30 1.48
CA ILE A 229 13.00 2.96 1.74
C ILE A 229 11.99 1.92 1.25
N PHE A 230 12.47 0.80 0.72
CA PHE A 230 11.66 -0.35 0.34
C PHE A 230 12.44 -1.64 0.60
N ASP A 231 11.79 -2.65 1.17
CA ASP A 231 12.47 -3.87 1.64
C ASP A 231 12.51 -4.96 0.57
N ASP A 232 11.36 -5.28 0.01
CA ASP A 232 11.21 -6.33 -0.97
C ASP A 232 10.95 -5.72 -2.35
N SER A 233 12.01 -5.71 -3.16
CA SER A 233 11.91 -5.38 -4.57
C SER A 233 12.37 -6.53 -5.45
N LYS A 234 11.56 -6.86 -6.45
CA LYS A 234 11.96 -7.75 -7.54
C LYS A 234 12.03 -6.93 -8.82
N LYS A 235 13.08 -7.14 -9.61
CA LYS A 235 13.12 -6.58 -10.97
C LYS A 235 11.92 -7.10 -11.75
N LYS A 236 11.17 -6.19 -12.36
CA LYS A 236 10.03 -6.53 -13.21
C LYS A 236 10.15 -5.78 -14.52
N LYS A 237 9.78 -6.45 -15.61
CA LYS A 237 9.54 -5.81 -16.90
C LYS A 237 8.03 -5.66 -17.08
N LEU A 238 7.58 -4.48 -17.51
CA LEU A 238 6.19 -4.27 -17.92
C LEU A 238 5.95 -4.85 -19.32
N PHE A 239 6.94 -4.70 -20.20
CA PHE A 239 7.00 -5.29 -21.53
C PHE A 239 8.27 -6.09 -21.70
N ASP A 240 8.16 -7.30 -22.25
CA ASP A 240 9.31 -7.93 -22.85
C ASP A 240 9.48 -7.39 -24.28
N SER A 241 10.68 -6.91 -24.63
CA SER A 241 10.99 -6.39 -25.96
C SER A 241 10.77 -7.42 -27.07
N ASN A 242 10.71 -8.71 -26.71
CA ASN A 242 10.49 -9.81 -27.65
C ASN A 242 9.00 -10.17 -27.80
N GLU A 243 8.14 -9.73 -26.89
CA GLU A 243 6.70 -10.01 -26.95
C GLU A 243 6.03 -9.17 -28.04
N VAL A 244 5.48 -9.85 -29.06
CA VAL A 244 4.58 -9.26 -30.06
C VAL A 244 3.23 -9.91 -29.92
N PHE A 245 2.18 -9.11 -29.98
CA PHE A 245 0.83 -9.49 -29.64
C PHE A 245 -0.09 -9.27 -30.83
N LYS A 246 -0.85 -10.28 -31.26
CA LYS A 246 -1.92 -10.14 -32.27
C LYS A 246 -3.25 -9.86 -31.60
N SER A 247 -4.04 -8.92 -32.09
CA SER A 247 -5.39 -8.71 -31.52
C SER A 247 -6.25 -9.95 -31.72
N LYS A 248 -7.00 -10.35 -30.68
CA LYS A 248 -7.97 -11.44 -30.77
C LYS A 248 -9.21 -11.08 -31.58
N LYS A 249 -9.50 -9.78 -31.71
CA LYS A 249 -10.70 -9.27 -32.40
C LYS A 249 -10.40 -8.81 -33.81
N ASN A 250 -9.23 -8.22 -34.04
CA ASN A 250 -8.82 -7.66 -35.31
C ASN A 250 -7.52 -8.34 -35.78
N SER A 251 -7.63 -9.32 -36.68
CA SER A 251 -6.50 -10.12 -37.14
C SER A 251 -5.38 -9.31 -37.81
N ASN A 252 -5.67 -8.07 -38.21
CA ASN A 252 -4.73 -7.22 -38.94
C ASN A 252 -3.94 -6.31 -37.98
N LEU A 253 -4.30 -6.29 -36.70
CA LEU A 253 -3.68 -5.43 -35.70
C LEU A 253 -2.64 -6.19 -34.88
N THR A 254 -1.40 -5.72 -34.95
CA THR A 254 -0.27 -6.28 -34.20
C THR A 254 0.28 -5.21 -33.25
N PHE A 255 0.51 -5.58 -32.00
CA PHE A 255 0.99 -4.71 -30.94
C PHE A 255 2.34 -5.19 -30.41
N GLN A 256 3.30 -4.27 -30.28
CA GLN A 256 4.58 -4.53 -29.61
C GLN A 256 4.83 -3.49 -28.52
N GLY A 257 5.15 -3.96 -27.32
CA GLY A 257 5.51 -3.11 -26.20
C GLY A 257 7.02 -3.02 -26.00
N PHE A 258 7.52 -1.82 -25.72
CA PHE A 258 8.91 -1.59 -25.36
C PHE A 258 9.02 -0.84 -24.03
N GLN A 259 9.97 -1.29 -23.21
CA GLN A 259 10.41 -0.58 -22.02
C GLN A 259 11.87 -0.16 -22.21
N PHE A 260 12.16 1.13 -22.09
CA PHE A 260 13.50 1.67 -22.27
C PHE A 260 14.37 1.45 -21.02
N LEU A 261 15.68 1.22 -21.23
CA LEU A 261 16.66 0.84 -20.22
C LEU A 261 16.89 1.90 -19.12
N GLU A 262 16.55 3.16 -19.37
CA GLU A 262 16.76 4.28 -18.44
C GLU A 262 15.90 4.17 -17.16
N SER A 263 14.93 3.25 -17.14
CA SER A 263 13.97 3.06 -16.05
C SER A 263 14.04 1.63 -15.51
N GLU A 264 14.92 1.40 -14.52
CA GLU A 264 14.85 0.15 -13.74
C GLU A 264 13.47 0.12 -13.04
N VAL A 265 12.59 -0.79 -13.47
CA VAL A 265 11.27 -0.98 -12.87
C VAL A 265 11.34 -2.07 -11.82
N LEU A 266 10.89 -1.71 -10.62
CA LEU A 266 10.85 -2.55 -9.45
C LEU A 266 9.40 -2.90 -9.14
N LEU A 267 9.18 -4.16 -8.81
CA LEU A 267 7.94 -4.63 -8.22
C LEU A 267 8.08 -4.54 -6.71
N ILE A 268 7.28 -3.69 -6.09
CA ILE A 268 7.31 -3.44 -4.64
C ILE A 268 5.94 -3.74 -4.03
N SER A 269 5.94 -4.10 -2.75
CA SER A 269 4.72 -4.36 -1.96
C SER A 269 4.59 -3.47 -0.73
N GLU A 270 5.69 -2.81 -0.34
CA GLU A 270 5.72 -1.86 0.76
C GLU A 270 6.78 -0.77 0.53
N VAL A 271 6.52 0.41 1.07
CA VAL A 271 7.46 1.54 1.11
C VAL A 271 7.42 2.23 2.46
N PHE A 272 8.51 2.89 2.82
CA PHE A 272 8.65 3.64 4.05
C PHE A 272 9.18 5.04 3.77
N SER A 273 8.73 6.01 4.56
CA SER A 273 9.17 7.41 4.46
C SER A 273 9.12 8.14 5.80
N ASN A 274 10.05 9.06 6.01
CA ASN A 274 10.02 9.99 7.15
C ASN A 274 9.35 11.33 6.82
N ASP A 275 8.97 11.55 5.56
CA ASP A 275 8.55 12.85 5.05
C ASP A 275 7.20 12.69 4.35
N LEU A 276 6.15 13.23 4.97
CA LEU A 276 4.80 13.18 4.43
C LEU A 276 4.71 13.78 3.01
N PRO A 277 5.31 14.94 2.69
CA PRO A 277 5.33 15.47 1.33
C PRO A 277 5.93 14.52 0.29
N SER A 278 7.06 13.88 0.58
CA SER A 278 7.65 12.86 -0.28
C SER A 278 6.72 11.66 -0.45
N LEU A 279 6.10 11.18 0.63
CA LEU A 279 5.17 10.06 0.55
C LEU A 279 3.94 10.38 -0.31
N MET A 280 3.38 11.58 -0.16
CA MET A 280 2.22 12.01 -0.96
C MET A 280 2.52 11.99 -2.46
N LYS A 281 3.68 12.53 -2.88
CA LYS A 281 4.10 12.48 -4.29
C LYS A 281 4.19 11.05 -4.80
N VAL A 282 4.75 10.17 -3.98
CA VAL A 282 4.94 8.76 -4.34
C VAL A 282 3.61 8.04 -4.44
N LEU A 283 2.68 8.24 -3.51
CA LEU A 283 1.36 7.60 -3.58
C LEU A 283 0.59 8.00 -4.83
N VAL A 284 0.71 9.26 -5.26
CA VAL A 284 0.13 9.73 -6.53
C VAL A 284 0.78 8.99 -7.71
N GLU A 285 2.09 8.83 -7.72
CA GLU A 285 2.78 8.06 -8.76
C GLU A 285 2.43 6.57 -8.71
N LEU A 286 2.38 5.95 -7.54
CA LEU A 286 1.96 4.55 -7.37
C LEU A 286 0.54 4.33 -7.88
N HIS A 287 -0.37 5.26 -7.62
CA HIS A 287 -1.73 5.20 -8.14
C HIS A 287 -1.73 5.23 -9.68
N LYS A 288 -0.95 6.13 -10.31
CA LYS A 288 -0.79 6.18 -11.78
C LYS A 288 -0.23 4.88 -12.35
N PHE A 289 0.84 4.34 -11.75
CA PHE A 289 1.46 3.10 -12.19
C PHE A 289 0.52 1.90 -12.03
N SER A 290 -0.30 1.87 -10.97
CA SER A 290 -1.32 0.82 -10.81
C SER A 290 -2.37 0.84 -11.92
N LYS A 291 -2.80 2.03 -12.39
CA LYS A 291 -3.71 2.17 -13.53
C LYS A 291 -3.07 1.68 -14.81
N LEU A 292 -1.81 2.07 -15.05
CA LEU A 292 -1.05 1.62 -16.21
C LEU A 292 -0.90 0.09 -16.21
N GLU A 293 -0.55 -0.50 -15.08
CA GLU A 293 -0.37 -1.96 -14.95
C GLU A 293 -1.67 -2.72 -15.24
N ARG A 294 -2.80 -2.30 -14.65
CA ARG A 294 -4.13 -2.87 -14.95
C ARG A 294 -4.47 -2.76 -16.43
N PHE A 295 -4.16 -1.62 -17.05
CA PHE A 295 -4.39 -1.42 -18.47
C PHE A 295 -3.54 -2.40 -19.32
N ILE A 296 -2.25 -2.55 -19.00
CA ILE A 296 -1.35 -3.49 -19.69
C ILE A 296 -1.84 -4.93 -19.54
N GLU A 297 -2.32 -5.32 -18.36
CA GLU A 297 -2.90 -6.64 -18.15
C GLU A 297 -4.16 -6.88 -19.00
N GLN A 298 -5.04 -5.89 -19.10
CA GLN A 298 -6.21 -5.94 -19.99
C GLN A 298 -5.78 -6.07 -21.46
N LEU A 299 -4.73 -5.38 -21.88
CA LEU A 299 -4.17 -5.56 -23.22
C LEU A 299 -3.66 -6.98 -23.43
N LYS A 300 -2.86 -7.52 -22.51
CA LYS A 300 -2.36 -8.90 -22.64
C LYS A 300 -3.49 -9.93 -22.66
N GLN A 301 -4.65 -9.63 -22.07
CA GLN A 301 -5.84 -10.49 -22.16
C GLN A 301 -6.55 -10.40 -23.51
N ASN A 302 -6.57 -9.23 -24.14
CA ASN A 302 -7.25 -8.99 -25.43
C ASN A 302 -6.42 -9.40 -26.65
N PHE A 303 -5.14 -9.68 -26.46
CA PHE A 303 -4.23 -10.06 -27.53
C PHE A 303 -3.65 -11.46 -27.30
N THR A 304 -3.26 -12.15 -28.37
CA THR A 304 -2.51 -13.41 -28.32
C THR A 304 -1.05 -13.13 -28.56
N LEU A 305 -0.18 -13.67 -27.70
CA LEU A 305 1.26 -13.64 -27.94
C LEU A 305 1.57 -14.39 -29.24
N ILE A 306 2.27 -13.73 -30.15
CA ILE A 306 2.81 -14.31 -31.37
C ILE A 306 4.21 -14.82 -31.05
N ASP A 307 4.46 -16.10 -31.34
CA ASP A 307 5.83 -16.58 -31.43
C ASP A 307 6.41 -16.11 -32.76
N LYS A 308 7.33 -15.14 -32.72
CA LYS A 308 7.99 -14.57 -33.91
C LYS A 308 8.63 -15.64 -34.79
N PHE A 309 9.01 -16.78 -34.21
CA PHE A 309 9.60 -17.90 -34.95
C PHE A 309 8.55 -18.78 -35.64
N ALA A 310 7.35 -18.91 -35.08
CA ALA A 310 6.28 -19.71 -35.68
C ALA A 310 5.62 -19.03 -36.89
N ASP A 311 5.55 -17.70 -36.91
CA ASP A 311 5.03 -16.96 -38.09
C ASP A 311 6.04 -16.93 -39.25
N LEU A 312 7.36 -17.06 -38.98
CA LEU A 312 8.37 -17.26 -40.02
C LEU A 312 8.21 -18.61 -40.75
N GLU A 313 7.77 -19.68 -40.06
CA GLU A 313 7.46 -20.96 -40.72
C GLU A 313 6.24 -20.84 -41.68
N ASN A 314 5.31 -19.92 -41.40
CA ASN A 314 4.21 -19.61 -42.30
C ASN A 314 4.62 -18.69 -43.48
N GLU A 315 5.72 -17.94 -43.35
CA GLU A 315 6.32 -17.23 -44.48
C GLU A 315 6.91 -18.20 -45.50
N ASP A 316 7.49 -19.33 -45.07
CA ASP A 316 7.97 -20.38 -45.99
C ASP A 316 6.82 -21.00 -46.80
N VAL A 317 5.63 -21.17 -46.21
CA VAL A 317 4.43 -21.64 -46.92
C VAL A 317 3.99 -20.61 -47.96
N ARG A 318 3.93 -19.32 -47.59
CA ARG A 318 3.59 -18.23 -48.53
C ARG A 318 4.63 -18.04 -49.64
N LEU A 319 5.91 -18.23 -49.33
CA LEU A 319 7.00 -18.18 -50.30
C LEU A 319 6.91 -19.35 -51.28
N ASN A 320 6.56 -20.55 -50.79
CA ASN A 320 6.32 -21.70 -51.65
C ASN A 320 5.08 -21.51 -52.53
N ASP A 321 4.00 -20.93 -52.01
CA ASP A 321 2.79 -20.62 -52.80
C ASP A 321 3.08 -19.54 -53.87
N PHE A 322 3.92 -18.54 -53.56
CA PHE A 322 4.44 -17.55 -54.50
C PHE A 322 5.30 -18.17 -55.60
N LEU A 323 6.21 -19.09 -55.24
CA LEU A 323 7.06 -19.80 -56.18
C LEU A 323 6.27 -20.78 -57.07
N ASN A 324 5.12 -21.26 -56.59
CA ASN A 324 4.24 -22.20 -57.32
C ASN A 324 3.25 -21.50 -58.27
N GLY A 325 3.23 -20.17 -58.33
CA GLY A 325 2.49 -19.41 -59.35
C GLY A 325 0.97 -19.35 -59.14
N GLU A 326 0.49 -19.62 -57.93
CA GLU A 326 -0.89 -19.26 -57.57
C GLU A 326 -0.98 -17.74 -57.44
N SER A 327 -2.01 -17.12 -58.06
CA SER A 327 -2.14 -15.67 -58.13
C SER A 327 -2.29 -15.06 -56.73
N ILE A 328 -1.28 -14.33 -56.28
CA ILE A 328 -1.22 -13.62 -54.99
C ILE A 328 -1.89 -12.23 -55.06
N ASP A 329 -2.68 -11.96 -56.11
CA ASP A 329 -3.22 -10.61 -56.36
C ASP A 329 -4.33 -10.16 -55.40
N GLU A 330 -4.72 -10.90 -54.35
CA GLU A 330 -5.84 -10.47 -53.49
C GLU A 330 -5.67 -10.60 -51.97
N ILE A 331 -4.46 -10.81 -51.42
CA ILE A 331 -4.31 -10.81 -49.96
C ILE A 331 -3.09 -9.99 -49.51
N GLU A 332 -3.03 -8.71 -49.90
CA GLU A 332 -2.38 -7.71 -49.06
C GLU A 332 -3.28 -7.47 -47.85
N VAL A 333 -3.18 -8.34 -46.85
CA VAL A 333 -3.67 -7.98 -45.51
C VAL A 333 -2.72 -6.90 -45.01
N GLU A 334 -3.12 -5.63 -45.09
CA GLU A 334 -2.38 -4.53 -44.45
C GLU A 334 -2.30 -4.80 -42.94
N HIS A 335 -1.13 -5.27 -42.49
CA HIS A 335 -0.88 -5.47 -41.07
C HIS A 335 -0.53 -4.11 -40.46
N HIS A 336 -1.37 -3.66 -39.53
CA HIS A 336 -1.16 -2.41 -38.82
C HIS A 336 -0.33 -2.72 -37.58
N PHE A 337 0.91 -2.22 -37.56
CA PHE A 337 1.82 -2.41 -36.44
C PHE A 337 1.73 -1.23 -35.47
N ILE A 338 1.37 -1.48 -34.22
CA ILE A 338 1.37 -0.47 -33.15
C ILE A 338 2.49 -0.79 -32.17
N THR A 339 3.39 0.17 -32.03
CA THR A 339 4.46 0.19 -31.05
C THR A 339 4.08 1.07 -29.87
N MET A 340 4.09 0.52 -28.66
CA MET A 340 3.95 1.30 -27.43
C MET A 340 5.26 1.35 -26.65
N SER A 341 5.70 2.57 -26.35
CA SER A 341 7.00 2.85 -25.74
C SER A 341 6.80 3.55 -24.40
N LEU A 342 7.17 2.89 -23.31
CA LEU A 342 7.17 3.51 -21.99
C LEU A 342 8.49 4.27 -21.75
N LYS A 343 8.39 5.59 -21.67
CA LYS A 343 9.45 6.52 -21.28
C LYS A 343 9.19 7.04 -19.86
N GLN A 344 10.16 7.76 -19.28
CA GLN A 344 10.13 8.18 -17.88
C GLN A 344 8.84 8.91 -17.44
N GLN A 345 8.27 9.76 -18.30
CA GLN A 345 7.02 10.50 -18.02
C GLN A 345 6.03 10.48 -19.20
N GLN A 346 6.23 9.57 -20.14
CA GLN A 346 5.44 9.53 -21.37
C GLN A 346 5.22 8.10 -21.84
N ILE A 347 4.04 7.83 -22.37
CA ILE A 347 3.76 6.63 -23.17
C ILE A 347 3.63 7.11 -24.61
N GLU A 348 4.53 6.66 -25.48
CA GLU A 348 4.51 7.01 -26.89
C GLU A 348 3.94 5.85 -27.69
N LEU A 349 2.95 6.14 -28.53
CA LEU A 349 2.37 5.20 -29.48
C LEU A 349 2.74 5.61 -30.91
N LYS A 350 3.26 4.63 -31.65
CA LYS A 350 3.66 4.77 -33.04
C LYS A 350 3.11 3.64 -33.88
N SER A 351 2.68 3.96 -35.08
CA SER A 351 2.21 3.05 -36.11
C SER A 351 2.51 3.61 -37.48
N ASP A 352 2.51 2.72 -38.46
CA ASP A 352 2.60 3.08 -39.88
C ASP A 352 1.35 3.87 -40.32
N ASP A 353 0.21 3.64 -39.68
CA ASP A 353 -0.97 4.49 -39.80
C ASP A 353 -0.89 5.65 -38.78
N SER A 354 -0.78 6.86 -39.32
CA SER A 354 -0.67 8.10 -38.55
C SER A 354 -1.85 8.36 -37.61
N GLU A 355 -3.02 7.76 -37.84
CA GLU A 355 -4.18 7.91 -36.96
C GLU A 355 -3.93 7.32 -35.55
N TYR A 356 -3.03 6.34 -35.44
CA TYR A 356 -2.66 5.71 -34.16
C TYR A 356 -1.48 6.39 -33.46
N ASN A 357 -0.89 7.42 -34.05
CA ASN A 357 0.27 8.12 -33.49
C ASN A 357 -0.14 9.15 -32.44
N PHE A 358 0.24 8.93 -31.18
CA PHE A 358 0.06 9.94 -30.13
C PHE A 358 0.98 9.69 -28.94
N THR A 359 1.08 10.69 -28.07
CA THR A 359 1.85 10.61 -26.84
C THR A 359 0.94 10.91 -25.66
N ILE A 360 1.01 10.06 -24.64
CA ILE A 360 0.32 10.23 -23.37
C ILE A 360 1.35 10.77 -22.39
N ASP A 361 1.07 11.94 -21.83
CA ASP A 361 1.87 12.56 -20.78
C ASP A 361 1.45 11.98 -19.43
N THR A 362 2.29 11.13 -18.84
CA THR A 362 1.98 10.44 -17.58
C THR A 362 2.21 11.34 -16.36
N SER A 363 2.81 12.53 -16.54
CA SER A 363 2.97 13.48 -15.44
C SER A 363 1.63 14.10 -15.00
N ILE A 364 0.61 14.10 -15.88
CA ILE A 364 -0.68 14.73 -15.66
C ILE A 364 -1.80 13.69 -15.67
N GLN A 365 -2.53 13.58 -14.56
CA GLN A 365 -3.54 12.52 -14.35
C GLN A 365 -4.65 12.50 -15.41
N HIS A 366 -5.28 13.64 -15.71
CA HIS A 366 -6.36 13.68 -16.70
C HIS A 366 -5.88 13.26 -18.10
N LYS A 367 -4.64 13.64 -18.48
CA LYS A 367 -4.05 13.24 -19.76
C LYS A 367 -3.75 11.75 -19.80
N LEU A 368 -3.33 11.16 -18.68
CA LEU A 368 -3.16 9.71 -18.55
C LEU A 368 -4.50 9.00 -18.76
N ASP A 369 -5.55 9.42 -18.05
CA ASP A 369 -6.88 8.80 -18.15
C ASP A 369 -7.46 8.94 -19.57
N GLU A 370 -7.42 10.13 -20.17
CA GLU A 370 -7.83 10.37 -21.57
C GLU A 370 -7.00 9.54 -22.57
N GLY A 371 -5.69 9.46 -22.35
CA GLY A 371 -4.78 8.71 -23.20
C GLY A 371 -5.03 7.20 -23.14
N LEU A 372 -5.27 6.65 -21.95
CA LEU A 372 -5.59 5.24 -21.74
C LEU A 372 -6.95 4.89 -22.36
N GLU A 373 -7.97 5.75 -22.24
CA GLU A 373 -9.27 5.55 -22.90
C GLU A 373 -9.16 5.63 -24.43
N LYS A 374 -8.40 6.60 -24.96
CA LYS A 374 -8.13 6.68 -26.41
C LYS A 374 -7.44 5.41 -26.90
N LEU A 375 -6.45 4.93 -26.16
CA LEU A 375 -5.71 3.71 -26.51
C LEU A 375 -6.62 2.47 -26.47
N LYS A 376 -7.46 2.36 -25.44
CA LYS A 376 -8.47 1.30 -25.34
C LYS A 376 -9.40 1.30 -26.55
N GLY A 377 -9.90 2.48 -26.96
CA GLY A 377 -10.74 2.63 -28.14
C GLY A 377 -10.05 2.25 -29.46
N ILE A 378 -8.74 2.44 -29.58
CA ILE A 378 -7.95 1.98 -30.73
C ILE A 378 -7.84 0.46 -30.76
N LEU A 379 -7.60 -0.16 -29.60
CA LEU A 379 -7.33 -1.59 -29.49
C LEU A 379 -8.61 -2.44 -29.45
N GLU A 380 -9.77 -1.82 -29.23
CA GLU A 380 -11.10 -2.46 -29.31
C GLU A 380 -11.73 -2.42 -30.71
N LYS A 381 -11.23 -1.57 -31.62
CA LYS A 381 -11.58 -1.57 -33.05
C LYS A 381 -10.96 -2.77 -33.77
#